data_AF-A0A2D8M3D2-F1
#
_entry.id   AF-A0A2D8M3D2-F1
#
_cell.length_a   1.000
_cell.length_b   1.000
_cell.length_c   1.000
_cell.angle_alpha   90.00
_cell.angle_beta   90.00
_cell.angle_gamma   90.00
#
_symmetry.space_group_name_H-M   'P 1'
#
loop_
_entity.id
_entity.type
_entity.pdbx_description
1 polymer ?
#
loop_
_entity_poly.entity_id
_entity_poly.type
_entity_poly.pdbx_seq_one_letter_code
_entity_poly.pdbx_strand_id
1 'polypeptide(L)'
;MDIHTVYALIGFMLAAYSVIGNDSVQTLGTFIASNIRVFKWYWLWLVASLVLIFTLVYGWQVNGGDISYGRLDSIPPVQIEWYHAAAPAVLVLLTRTGIPVSTTFLVLSVFASTVVLEKMLIKSIVGYGLSATVAYVLWLVLSRFINEKFNTVRKETRKYWRTAQWASTGFLWFSWLSHDMANIAVFLPRDMPFPILMGAIAVLVSWLGMIFYTQGGKIQTIVLEKTGSRFMRSATIIDFIYAIILWYFKELNTIPMSTTWVFVGVLTGRELAIATANRATYKFGYVFPLIGKDFAKMVLGLMISVALVLTVHYVINPVE
;
A
#
# COMPACT_ATOMS: atom_id res chain seq x y z
N MET A 1 -18.57 -24.60 13.51
CA MET A 1 -17.44 -24.06 12.73
C MET A 1 -16.19 -24.80 13.18
N ASP A 2 -15.42 -25.30 12.23
CA ASP A 2 -14.11 -25.89 12.50
C ASP A 2 -13.12 -24.82 13.02
N ILE A 3 -12.15 -25.22 13.85
CA ILE A 3 -11.20 -24.31 14.51
C ILE A 3 -10.34 -23.55 13.48
N HIS A 4 -9.97 -24.19 12.37
CA HIS A 4 -9.20 -23.56 11.30
C HIS A 4 -10.02 -22.50 10.55
N THR A 5 -11.33 -22.71 10.43
CA THR A 5 -12.25 -21.69 9.88
C THR A 5 -12.35 -20.49 10.82
N VAL A 6 -12.34 -20.71 12.13
CA VAL A 6 -12.30 -19.62 13.12
C VAL A 6 -11.00 -18.83 12.99
N TYR A 7 -9.85 -19.51 12.87
CA TYR A 7 -8.56 -18.85 12.65
C TYR A 7 -8.50 -18.10 11.32
N ALA A 8 -9.04 -18.66 10.25
CA ALA A 8 -9.16 -18.00 8.95
C ALA A 8 -10.01 -16.73 9.05
N LEU A 9 -11.17 -16.78 9.73
CA LEU A 9 -12.02 -15.61 9.92
C LEU A 9 -11.33 -14.52 10.75
N ILE A 10 -10.69 -14.90 11.86
CA ILE A 10 -9.93 -13.95 12.70
C ILE A 10 -8.77 -13.34 11.91
N GLY A 11 -7.99 -14.18 11.22
CA GLY A 11 -6.88 -13.76 10.37
C GLY A 11 -7.34 -12.80 9.27
N PHE A 12 -8.44 -13.13 8.59
CA PHE A 12 -9.07 -12.28 7.59
C PHE A 12 -9.51 -10.93 8.18
N MET A 13 -10.20 -10.91 9.32
CA MET A 13 -10.67 -9.67 9.95
C MET A 13 -9.49 -8.79 10.41
N LEU A 14 -8.45 -9.39 10.98
CA LEU A 14 -7.23 -8.69 11.39
C LEU A 14 -6.44 -8.17 10.19
N ALA A 15 -6.29 -8.97 9.13
CA ALA A 15 -5.62 -8.57 7.90
C ALA A 15 -6.40 -7.46 7.19
N ALA A 16 -7.71 -7.59 7.05
CA ALA A 16 -8.57 -6.56 6.48
C ALA A 16 -8.44 -5.24 7.25
N TYR A 17 -8.43 -5.27 8.59
CA TYR A 17 -8.24 -4.07 9.39
C TYR A 17 -6.83 -3.46 9.23
N SER A 18 -5.80 -4.28 9.39
CA SER A 18 -4.41 -3.82 9.46
C SER A 18 -3.82 -3.44 8.10
N VAL A 19 -4.08 -4.24 7.06
CA VAL A 19 -3.59 -3.99 5.69
C VAL A 19 -4.28 -2.76 5.09
N ILE A 20 -5.62 -2.70 5.15
CA ILE A 20 -6.35 -1.51 4.69
C ILE A 20 -5.95 -0.30 5.55
N GLY A 21 -5.85 -0.45 6.87
CA GLY A 21 -5.43 0.64 7.77
C GLY A 21 -4.04 1.21 7.44
N ASN A 22 -3.05 0.35 7.17
CA ASN A 22 -1.68 0.76 6.92
C ASN A 22 -1.46 1.34 5.52
N ASP A 23 -2.01 0.66 4.51
CA ASP A 23 -1.62 0.91 3.12
C ASP A 23 -2.64 1.77 2.37
N SER A 24 -3.91 1.79 2.79
CA SER A 24 -4.88 2.74 2.22
C SER A 24 -4.49 4.19 2.52
N VAL A 25 -3.76 4.45 3.60
CA VAL A 25 -3.25 5.81 3.88
C VAL A 25 -2.13 6.19 2.91
N GLN A 26 -1.33 5.24 2.43
CA GLN A 26 -0.28 5.49 1.43
C GLN A 26 -0.87 5.80 0.04
N THR A 27 -2.09 5.33 -0.24
CA THR A 27 -2.75 5.47 -1.55
C THR A 27 -3.87 6.51 -1.57
N LEU A 28 -4.68 6.58 -0.51
CA LEU A 28 -5.82 7.48 -0.37
C LEU A 28 -5.53 8.67 0.57
N GLY A 29 -4.43 8.66 1.32
CA GLY A 29 -4.14 9.72 2.28
C GLY A 29 -4.00 11.11 1.64
N THR A 30 -3.32 11.20 0.50
CA THR A 30 -3.21 12.45 -0.28
C THR A 30 -4.58 12.93 -0.78
N PHE A 31 -5.44 11.99 -1.19
CA PHE A 31 -6.80 12.25 -1.65
C PHE A 31 -7.72 12.76 -0.53
N ILE A 32 -7.67 12.12 0.65
CA ILE A 32 -8.38 12.58 1.85
C ILE A 32 -7.91 13.99 2.19
N ALA A 33 -6.59 14.20 2.31
CA ALA A 33 -6.01 15.49 2.70
C ALA A 33 -6.43 16.65 1.80
N SER A 34 -6.42 16.46 0.48
CA SER A 34 -6.71 17.52 -0.49
C SER A 34 -8.21 17.79 -0.69
N ASN A 35 -9.07 16.79 -0.47
CA ASN A 35 -10.50 16.87 -0.78
C ASN A 35 -11.41 16.99 0.43
N ILE A 36 -10.99 16.61 1.64
CA ILE A 36 -11.85 16.60 2.85
C ILE A 36 -12.39 17.98 3.23
N ARG A 37 -11.68 19.05 2.86
CA ARG A 37 -12.12 20.44 3.08
C ARG A 37 -13.24 20.88 2.13
N VAL A 38 -13.45 20.14 1.05
CA VAL A 38 -14.42 20.47 -0.02
C VAL A 38 -15.57 19.47 -0.03
N PHE A 39 -15.27 18.19 0.17
CA PHE A 39 -16.24 17.10 0.16
C PHE A 39 -16.29 16.43 1.52
N LYS A 40 -17.50 16.07 1.94
CA LYS A 40 -17.70 15.30 3.16
C LYS A 40 -17.10 13.90 3.01
N TRP A 41 -16.62 13.34 4.12
CA TRP A 41 -15.91 12.06 4.15
C TRP A 41 -16.69 10.92 3.48
N TYR A 42 -18.03 10.88 3.63
CA TYR A 42 -18.85 9.81 3.07
C TYR A 42 -18.90 9.80 1.54
N TRP A 43 -18.73 10.96 0.88
CA TRP A 43 -18.63 10.99 -0.59
C TRP A 43 -17.29 10.46 -1.09
N LEU A 44 -16.21 10.80 -0.38
CA LEU A 44 -14.88 10.29 -0.68
C LEU A 44 -14.81 8.77 -0.45
N TRP A 45 -15.40 8.32 0.66
CA TRP A 45 -15.57 6.90 0.98
C TRP A 45 -16.39 6.16 -0.06
N LEU A 46 -17.53 6.72 -0.51
CA LEU A 46 -18.38 6.09 -1.54
C LEU A 46 -17.57 5.80 -2.80
N VAL A 47 -16.82 6.79 -3.29
CA VAL A 47 -16.03 6.65 -4.53
C VAL A 47 -14.89 5.66 -4.36
N ALA A 48 -14.16 5.71 -3.25
CA ALA A 48 -13.11 4.74 -2.95
C ALA A 48 -13.68 3.30 -2.79
N SER A 49 -14.87 3.18 -2.23
CA SER A 49 -15.60 1.91 -2.09
C SER A 49 -16.07 1.37 -3.43
N LEU A 50 -16.55 2.22 -4.34
CA LEU A 50 -16.93 1.81 -5.70
C LEU A 50 -15.73 1.25 -6.45
N VAL A 51 -14.56 1.89 -6.36
CA VAL A 51 -13.33 1.36 -6.96
C VAL A 51 -12.93 0.03 -6.29
N LEU A 52 -13.05 -0.08 -4.96
CA LEU A 52 -12.77 -1.32 -4.25
C LEU A 52 -13.68 -2.47 -4.71
N ILE A 53 -14.99 -2.24 -4.73
CA ILE A 53 -15.99 -3.21 -5.18
C ILE A 53 -15.71 -3.61 -6.63
N PHE A 54 -15.52 -2.63 -7.51
CA PHE A 54 -15.20 -2.88 -8.91
C PHE A 54 -13.94 -3.75 -9.05
N THR A 55 -12.87 -3.42 -8.32
CA THR A 55 -11.62 -4.18 -8.37
C THR A 55 -11.87 -5.62 -7.91
N LEU A 56 -12.50 -5.83 -6.76
CA LEU A 56 -12.76 -7.18 -6.25
C LEU A 56 -13.66 -8.01 -7.17
N VAL A 57 -14.77 -7.44 -7.65
CA VAL A 57 -15.70 -8.15 -8.54
C VAL A 57 -15.03 -8.45 -9.88
N TYR A 58 -14.33 -7.48 -10.46
CA TYR A 58 -13.58 -7.69 -11.71
C TYR A 58 -12.50 -8.76 -11.54
N GLY A 59 -11.69 -8.69 -10.49
CA GLY A 59 -10.68 -9.68 -10.16
C GLY A 59 -11.27 -11.08 -10.00
N TRP A 60 -12.35 -11.20 -9.22
CA TRP A 60 -13.06 -12.46 -9.01
C TRP A 60 -13.58 -13.06 -10.32
N GLN A 61 -14.14 -12.25 -11.21
CA GLN A 61 -14.67 -12.71 -12.50
C GLN A 61 -13.57 -13.19 -13.46
N VAL A 62 -12.45 -12.48 -13.55
CA VAL A 62 -11.40 -12.81 -14.54
C VAL A 62 -10.40 -13.85 -14.06
N ASN A 63 -10.29 -14.08 -12.74
CA ASN A 63 -9.36 -15.06 -12.15
C ASN A 63 -10.09 -16.30 -11.59
N GLY A 64 -11.27 -16.63 -12.13
CA GLY A 64 -11.96 -17.88 -11.80
C GLY A 64 -12.35 -18.02 -10.32
N GLY A 65 -12.79 -16.94 -9.68
CA GLY A 65 -13.20 -16.94 -8.28
C GLY A 65 -12.18 -16.37 -7.30
N ASP A 66 -10.98 -15.99 -7.75
CA ASP A 66 -9.92 -15.43 -6.90
C ASP A 66 -9.82 -13.90 -6.98
N ILE A 67 -9.68 -13.24 -5.83
CA ILE A 67 -9.47 -11.79 -5.73
C ILE A 67 -8.00 -11.41 -5.55
N SER A 68 -7.09 -12.38 -5.52
CA SER A 68 -5.65 -12.15 -5.33
C SER A 68 -4.90 -11.77 -6.61
N TYR A 69 -5.56 -11.75 -7.78
CA TYR A 69 -4.94 -11.45 -9.09
C TYR A 69 -3.72 -12.34 -9.40
N GLY A 70 -3.81 -13.64 -9.07
CA GLY A 70 -2.74 -14.62 -9.27
C GLY A 70 -1.53 -14.41 -8.38
N ARG A 71 -1.56 -13.46 -7.43
CA ARG A 71 -0.41 -13.21 -6.53
C ARG A 71 -0.16 -14.34 -5.56
N LEU A 72 -1.20 -15.13 -5.32
CA LEU A 72 -1.11 -16.30 -4.48
C LEU A 72 -0.82 -17.58 -5.30
N ASP A 73 -0.59 -17.51 -6.61
CA ASP A 73 -0.18 -18.67 -7.42
C ASP A 73 1.17 -19.23 -6.98
N SER A 74 2.05 -18.36 -6.49
CA SER A 74 3.36 -18.74 -5.94
C SER A 74 3.30 -19.15 -4.46
N ILE A 75 2.14 -19.05 -3.80
CA ILE A 75 1.95 -19.34 -2.38
C ILE A 75 0.86 -20.41 -2.22
N PRO A 76 1.23 -21.67 -1.98
CA PRO A 76 0.27 -22.76 -1.96
C PRO A 76 -0.80 -22.54 -0.88
N PRO A 77 -2.05 -22.95 -1.14
CA PRO A 77 -3.07 -22.97 -0.09
C PRO A 77 -2.64 -23.90 1.04
N VAL A 78 -2.64 -23.40 2.26
CA VAL A 78 -2.33 -24.16 3.47
C VAL A 78 -3.50 -24.09 4.44
N GLN A 79 -3.59 -25.07 5.32
CA GLN A 79 -4.57 -25.05 6.40
C GLN A 79 -4.23 -23.92 7.39
N ILE A 80 -5.21 -23.07 7.67
CA ILE A 80 -5.00 -21.89 8.51
C ILE A 80 -4.90 -22.30 9.98
N GLU A 81 -3.72 -22.05 10.54
CA GLU A 81 -3.42 -22.19 11.97
C GLU A 81 -3.40 -20.86 12.71
N TRP A 82 -3.47 -20.90 14.04
CA TRP A 82 -3.48 -19.73 14.92
C TRP A 82 -2.30 -18.76 14.67
N TYR A 83 -1.12 -19.29 14.33
CA TYR A 83 0.08 -18.47 14.08
C TYR A 83 -0.03 -17.65 12.78
N HIS A 84 -0.80 -18.12 11.80
CA HIS A 84 -1.08 -17.34 10.60
C HIS A 84 -1.92 -16.09 10.93
N ALA A 85 -2.88 -16.21 11.87
CA ALA A 85 -3.66 -15.07 12.34
C ALA A 85 -2.84 -14.15 13.28
N ALA A 86 -1.82 -14.68 13.95
CA ALA A 86 -0.92 -13.90 14.79
C ALA A 86 -0.10 -12.86 13.98
N ALA A 87 0.26 -13.16 12.73
CA ALA A 87 0.97 -12.22 11.85
C ALA A 87 0.17 -10.91 11.65
N PRO A 88 -1.06 -10.90 11.13
CA PRO A 88 -1.91 -9.71 11.12
C PRO A 88 -2.11 -9.05 12.49
N ALA A 89 -2.17 -9.81 13.58
CA ALA A 89 -2.26 -9.24 14.93
C ALA A 89 -1.03 -8.39 15.30
N VAL A 90 0.17 -8.87 14.97
CA VAL A 90 1.42 -8.09 15.14
C VAL A 90 1.36 -6.83 14.28
N LEU A 91 0.85 -6.91 13.05
CA LEU A 91 0.68 -5.73 12.20
C LEU A 91 -0.30 -4.71 12.81
N VAL A 92 -1.39 -5.16 13.45
CA VAL A 92 -2.29 -4.26 14.20
C VAL A 92 -1.53 -3.51 15.31
N LEU A 93 -0.64 -4.17 16.03
CA LEU A 93 0.16 -3.52 17.07
C LEU A 93 1.14 -2.51 16.48
N LEU A 94 1.82 -2.87 15.39
CA LEU A 94 2.79 -1.99 14.72
C LEU A 94 2.10 -0.78 14.08
N THR A 95 0.95 -0.95 13.44
CA THR A 95 0.19 0.15 12.81
C THR A 95 -0.27 1.18 13.84
N ARG A 96 -0.55 0.79 15.09
CA ARG A 96 -0.85 1.74 16.20
C ARG A 96 0.33 2.62 16.59
N THR A 97 1.57 2.15 16.36
CA THR A 97 2.79 2.93 16.64
C THR A 97 3.15 3.90 15.51
N GLY A 98 2.48 3.82 14.36
CA GLY A 98 2.74 4.68 13.20
C GLY A 98 4.06 4.37 12.50
N ILE A 99 4.58 3.15 12.61
CA ILE A 99 5.72 2.69 11.82
C ILE A 99 5.17 2.12 10.50
N PRO A 100 5.58 2.64 9.33
CA PRO A 100 5.21 2.05 8.06
C PRO A 100 5.94 0.71 7.92
N VAL A 101 5.17 -0.37 7.94
CA VAL A 101 5.68 -1.75 7.82
C VAL A 101 5.20 -2.32 6.49
N SER A 102 6.02 -3.17 5.88
CA SER A 102 5.61 -3.95 4.72
C SER A 102 4.58 -5.00 5.15
N THR A 103 3.32 -4.75 4.83
CA THR A 103 2.20 -5.67 5.10
C THR A 103 2.39 -6.99 4.36
N THR A 104 2.88 -6.92 3.11
CA THR A 104 3.18 -8.07 2.27
C THR A 104 4.19 -9.00 2.94
N PHE A 105 5.33 -8.48 3.40
CA PHE A 105 6.32 -9.33 4.09
C PHE A 105 5.82 -9.81 5.44
N LEU A 106 5.07 -9.02 6.20
CA LEU A 106 4.65 -9.47 7.52
C LEU A 106 3.59 -10.56 7.44
N VAL A 107 2.61 -10.42 6.54
CA VAL A 107 1.50 -11.35 6.43
C VAL A 107 1.82 -12.56 5.56
N LEU A 108 2.37 -12.38 4.36
CA LEU A 108 2.58 -13.51 3.44
C LEU A 108 3.75 -14.40 3.83
N SER A 109 4.63 -13.94 4.70
CA SER A 109 5.85 -14.69 5.01
C SER A 109 5.63 -15.90 5.89
N VAL A 110 4.55 -15.95 6.67
CA VAL A 110 4.16 -17.15 7.41
C VAL A 110 3.45 -18.18 6.52
N PHE A 111 3.16 -17.83 5.25
CA PHE A 111 2.54 -18.71 4.25
C PHE A 111 3.51 -19.13 3.14
N ALA A 112 4.49 -18.29 2.83
CA ALA A 112 5.39 -18.45 1.71
C ALA A 112 6.63 -19.26 2.10
N SER A 113 7.16 -20.05 1.15
CA SER A 113 8.45 -20.69 1.32
C SER A 113 9.60 -19.68 1.33
N THR A 114 10.75 -20.07 1.89
CA THR A 114 11.97 -19.25 1.91
C THR A 114 12.37 -18.76 0.51
N VAL A 115 12.24 -19.62 -0.51
CA VAL A 115 12.53 -19.28 -1.92
C VAL A 115 11.57 -18.22 -2.46
N VAL A 116 10.27 -18.32 -2.15
CA VAL A 116 9.29 -17.32 -2.57
C VAL A 116 9.55 -15.99 -1.86
N LEU A 117 9.89 -16.03 -0.57
CA LEU A 117 10.24 -14.84 0.21
C LEU A 117 11.47 -14.12 -0.33
N GLU A 118 12.51 -14.86 -0.71
CA GLU A 118 13.70 -14.30 -1.35
C GLU A 118 13.33 -13.58 -2.65
N LYS A 119 12.51 -14.20 -3.51
CA LYS A 119 12.05 -13.58 -4.76
C LYS A 119 11.20 -12.33 -4.51
N MET A 120 10.32 -12.35 -3.51
CA MET A 120 9.54 -11.19 -3.09
C MET A 120 10.44 -10.05 -2.61
N LEU A 121 11.51 -10.38 -1.85
CA LEU A 121 12.51 -9.43 -1.37
C LEU A 121 13.27 -8.78 -2.53
N ILE A 122 13.82 -9.58 -3.44
CA ILE A 122 14.54 -9.07 -4.62
C ILE A 122 13.61 -8.18 -5.45
N LYS A 123 12.38 -8.62 -5.74
CA LYS A 123 11.39 -7.82 -6.49
C LYS A 123 11.08 -6.49 -5.79
N SER A 124 11.01 -6.48 -4.46
CA SER A 124 10.76 -5.25 -3.68
C SER A 124 11.95 -4.29 -3.69
N ILE A 125 13.19 -4.79 -3.59
CA ILE A 125 14.41 -3.97 -3.70
C ILE A 125 14.55 -3.36 -5.11
N VAL A 126 14.33 -4.18 -6.15
CA VAL A 126 14.30 -3.70 -7.54
C VAL A 126 13.20 -2.65 -7.73
N GLY A 127 12.02 -2.89 -7.16
CA GLY A 127 10.89 -1.96 -7.15
C GLY A 127 11.25 -0.60 -6.54
N TYR A 128 11.93 -0.60 -5.39
CA TYR A 128 12.45 0.61 -4.75
C TYR A 128 13.45 1.36 -5.64
N GLY A 129 14.45 0.67 -6.19
CA GLY A 129 15.48 1.30 -7.01
C GLY A 129 14.93 1.89 -8.31
N LEU A 130 14.05 1.14 -8.99
CA LEU A 130 13.37 1.61 -10.19
C LEU A 130 12.48 2.81 -9.88
N SER A 131 11.67 2.74 -8.83
CA SER A 131 10.75 3.83 -8.49
C SER A 131 11.48 5.10 -8.05
N ALA A 132 12.58 4.97 -7.30
CA ALA A 132 13.45 6.10 -6.95
C ALA A 132 14.08 6.75 -8.19
N THR A 133 14.58 5.94 -9.13
CA THR A 133 15.21 6.46 -10.36
C THR A 133 14.18 7.17 -11.25
N VAL A 134 13.04 6.53 -11.50
CA VAL A 134 11.95 7.10 -12.32
C VAL A 134 11.42 8.39 -11.69
N ALA A 135 11.13 8.36 -10.38
CA ALA A 135 10.67 9.56 -9.67
C ALA A 135 11.72 10.67 -9.69
N TYR A 136 13.01 10.35 -9.50
CA TYR A 136 14.09 11.34 -9.56
C TYR A 136 14.15 12.05 -10.92
N VAL A 137 14.19 11.28 -12.01
CA VAL A 137 14.27 11.84 -13.38
C VAL A 137 13.04 12.69 -13.70
N LEU A 138 11.84 12.15 -13.44
CA LEU A 138 10.59 12.87 -13.70
C LEU A 138 10.52 14.16 -12.88
N TRP A 139 10.91 14.10 -11.61
CA TRP A 139 10.82 15.26 -10.73
C TRP A 139 11.88 16.31 -11.03
N LEU A 140 13.06 15.93 -11.52
CA LEU A 140 14.04 16.89 -12.05
C LEU A 140 13.45 17.67 -13.23
N VAL A 141 12.78 16.99 -14.17
CA VAL A 141 12.11 17.66 -15.30
C VAL A 141 11.00 18.56 -14.79
N LEU A 142 10.11 18.04 -13.93
CA LEU A 142 8.98 18.80 -13.39
C LEU A 142 9.41 20.01 -12.56
N SER A 143 10.51 19.93 -11.82
CA SER A 143 11.03 21.04 -11.02
C SER A 143 11.42 22.27 -11.86
N ARG A 144 11.68 22.08 -13.17
CA ARG A 144 11.93 23.18 -14.11
C ARG A 144 10.65 23.92 -14.52
N PHE A 145 9.49 23.25 -14.44
CA PHE A 145 8.20 23.79 -14.87
C PHE A 145 7.26 24.13 -13.70
N ILE A 146 7.45 23.48 -12.55
CA ILE A 146 6.58 23.57 -11.37
C ILE A 146 7.42 23.97 -10.17
N ASN A 147 7.10 25.13 -9.60
CA ASN A 147 7.75 25.61 -8.39
C ASN A 147 6.89 25.23 -7.16
N GLU A 148 7.27 24.16 -6.46
CA GLU A 148 6.47 23.61 -5.35
C GLU A 148 6.28 24.58 -4.17
N LYS A 149 7.19 25.53 -3.98
CA LYS A 149 7.16 26.48 -2.86
C LYS A 149 6.00 27.48 -2.95
N PHE A 150 5.44 27.68 -4.15
CA PHE A 150 4.36 28.64 -4.42
C PHE A 150 3.16 27.99 -5.14
N ASN A 151 2.90 26.71 -4.86
CA ASN A 151 1.97 25.89 -5.65
C ASN A 151 0.48 26.15 -5.30
N THR A 152 0.04 27.41 -5.36
CA THR A 152 -1.38 27.76 -5.35
C THR A 152 -1.92 27.55 -6.77
N VAL A 153 -2.75 26.51 -6.93
CA VAL A 153 -3.45 26.27 -8.20
C VAL A 153 -4.36 27.46 -8.49
N ARG A 154 -4.19 28.09 -9.67
CA ARG A 154 -5.08 29.16 -10.16
C ARG A 154 -6.54 28.70 -10.04
N LYS A 155 -7.43 29.57 -9.55
CA LYS A 155 -8.84 29.23 -9.26
C LYS A 155 -9.54 28.60 -10.46
N GLU A 156 -9.28 29.09 -11.66
CA GLU A 156 -9.84 28.59 -12.93
C GLU A 156 -9.44 27.13 -13.22
N THR A 157 -8.17 26.77 -13.05
CA THR A 157 -7.67 25.42 -13.36
C THR A 157 -7.96 24.39 -12.27
N ARG A 158 -8.48 24.82 -11.11
CA ARG A 158 -8.68 23.97 -9.94
C ARG A 158 -9.61 22.79 -10.21
N LYS A 159 -10.64 22.98 -11.04
CA LYS A 159 -11.60 21.91 -11.39
C LYS A 159 -10.88 20.78 -12.14
N TYR A 160 -10.07 21.11 -13.14
CA TYR A 160 -9.32 20.13 -13.93
C TYR A 160 -8.32 19.33 -13.08
N TRP A 161 -7.55 20.02 -12.23
CA TRP A 161 -6.60 19.36 -11.34
C TRP A 161 -7.27 18.45 -10.31
N ARG A 162 -8.47 18.82 -9.86
CA ARG A 162 -9.27 17.96 -8.99
C ARG A 162 -9.70 16.69 -9.72
N THR A 163 -10.26 16.81 -10.92
CA THR A 163 -10.64 15.64 -11.72
C THR A 163 -9.44 14.75 -12.02
N ALA A 164 -8.30 15.33 -12.37
CA ALA A 164 -7.06 14.59 -12.60
C ALA A 164 -6.58 13.87 -11.33
N GLN A 165 -6.65 14.53 -10.17
CA GLN A 165 -6.34 13.88 -8.90
C GLN A 165 -7.26 12.68 -8.64
N TRP A 166 -8.57 12.86 -8.79
CA TRP A 166 -9.53 11.78 -8.54
C TRP A 166 -9.30 10.58 -9.45
N ALA A 167 -9.04 10.82 -10.74
CA ALA A 167 -8.70 9.77 -11.69
C ALA A 167 -7.38 9.07 -11.31
N SER A 168 -6.35 9.84 -10.97
CA SER A 168 -5.05 9.32 -10.58
C SER A 168 -5.09 8.50 -9.29
N THR A 169 -5.78 8.98 -8.26
CA THR A 169 -5.98 8.25 -7.01
C THR A 169 -6.81 7.01 -7.26
N GLY A 170 -7.86 7.07 -8.09
CA GLY A 170 -8.65 5.88 -8.45
C GLY A 170 -7.81 4.82 -9.13
N PHE A 171 -6.93 5.22 -10.07
CA PHE A 171 -6.00 4.30 -10.75
C PHE A 171 -4.95 3.73 -9.78
N LEU A 172 -4.41 4.54 -8.88
CA LEU A 172 -3.51 4.08 -7.83
C LEU A 172 -4.20 3.07 -6.91
N TRP A 173 -5.43 3.37 -6.48
CA TRP A 173 -6.19 2.52 -5.59
C TRP A 173 -6.52 1.18 -6.23
N PHE A 174 -6.97 1.17 -7.48
CA PHE A 174 -7.14 -0.05 -8.28
C PHE A 174 -5.83 -0.85 -8.39
N SER A 175 -4.72 -0.19 -8.69
CA SER A 175 -3.42 -0.82 -8.88
C SER A 175 -2.90 -1.43 -7.58
N TRP A 176 -3.06 -0.73 -6.46
CA TRP A 176 -2.69 -1.23 -5.13
C TRP A 176 -3.56 -2.41 -4.72
N LEU A 177 -4.89 -2.30 -4.84
CA LEU A 177 -5.81 -3.40 -4.56
C LEU A 177 -5.46 -4.64 -5.40
N SER A 178 -5.09 -4.46 -6.66
CA SER A 178 -4.66 -5.56 -7.52
C SER A 178 -3.37 -6.27 -7.07
N HIS A 179 -2.56 -5.65 -6.21
CA HIS A 179 -1.31 -6.23 -5.70
C HIS A 179 -1.47 -6.77 -4.28
N ASP A 180 -1.93 -5.92 -3.35
CA ASP A 180 -1.90 -6.21 -1.93
C ASP A 180 -3.19 -6.87 -1.42
N MET A 181 -4.22 -7.05 -2.26
CA MET A 181 -5.37 -7.88 -1.88
C MET A 181 -4.95 -9.30 -1.53
N ALA A 182 -3.84 -9.78 -2.08
CA ALA A 182 -3.21 -11.05 -1.71
C ALA A 182 -2.99 -11.20 -0.20
N ASN A 183 -2.59 -10.13 0.49
CA ASN A 183 -2.32 -10.13 1.93
C ASN A 183 -3.59 -10.39 2.76
N ILE A 184 -4.76 -10.12 2.20
CA ILE A 184 -6.06 -10.33 2.86
C ILE A 184 -6.69 -11.63 2.35
N ALA A 185 -6.63 -11.87 1.05
CA ALA A 185 -7.19 -13.03 0.37
C ALA A 185 -6.48 -14.35 0.73
N VAL A 186 -5.26 -14.30 1.29
CA VAL A 186 -4.56 -15.51 1.77
C VAL A 186 -5.35 -16.27 2.84
N PHE A 187 -6.23 -15.59 3.58
CA PHE A 187 -7.11 -16.20 4.59
C PHE A 187 -8.46 -16.68 4.03
N LEU A 188 -8.75 -16.41 2.76
CA LEU A 188 -10.01 -16.77 2.12
C LEU A 188 -9.81 -17.93 1.13
N PRO A 189 -10.87 -18.68 0.80
CA PRO A 189 -10.81 -19.70 -0.25
C PRO A 189 -10.36 -19.09 -1.59
N ARG A 190 -9.49 -19.79 -2.32
CA ARG A 190 -9.02 -19.39 -3.65
C ARG A 190 -10.16 -19.37 -4.67
N ASP A 191 -10.93 -20.46 -4.71
CA ASP A 191 -12.22 -20.48 -5.39
C ASP A 191 -13.28 -19.97 -4.43
N MET A 192 -13.53 -18.66 -4.46
CA MET A 192 -14.39 -17.98 -3.52
C MET A 192 -15.84 -18.01 -3.99
N PRO A 193 -16.78 -18.62 -3.26
CA PRO A 193 -18.20 -18.51 -3.56
C PRO A 193 -18.69 -17.07 -3.43
N PHE A 194 -19.67 -16.69 -4.26
CA PHE A 194 -20.25 -15.34 -4.26
C PHE A 194 -20.67 -14.81 -2.87
N PRO A 195 -21.28 -15.60 -1.96
CA PRO A 195 -21.60 -15.11 -0.61
C PRO A 195 -20.37 -14.70 0.22
N ILE A 196 -19.25 -15.42 0.07
CA ILE A 196 -18.00 -15.08 0.77
C ILE A 196 -17.40 -13.80 0.18
N LEU A 197 -17.47 -13.62 -1.15
CA LEU A 197 -17.05 -12.38 -1.81
C LEU A 197 -17.84 -11.18 -1.28
N MET A 198 -19.17 -11.29 -1.19
CA MET A 198 -20.02 -10.22 -0.67
C MET A 198 -19.72 -9.91 0.80
N GLY A 199 -19.47 -10.93 1.62
CA GLY A 199 -19.02 -10.76 3.00
C GLY A 199 -17.67 -10.03 3.10
N ALA A 200 -16.70 -10.43 2.27
CA ALA A 200 -15.39 -9.79 2.22
C ALA A 200 -15.48 -8.33 1.79
N ILE A 201 -16.26 -8.03 0.74
CA ILE A 201 -16.56 -6.67 0.28
C ILE A 201 -17.16 -5.85 1.42
N ALA A 202 -18.17 -6.37 2.11
CA ALA A 202 -18.84 -5.67 3.20
C ALA A 202 -17.87 -5.29 4.33
N VAL A 203 -17.00 -6.22 4.73
CA VAL A 203 -15.97 -5.99 5.74
C VAL A 203 -14.97 -4.93 5.30
N LEU A 204 -14.44 -5.03 4.08
CA LEU A 204 -13.44 -4.10 3.56
C LEU A 204 -14.01 -2.69 3.36
N VAL A 205 -15.23 -2.57 2.83
CA VAL A 205 -15.93 -1.30 2.68
C VAL A 205 -16.22 -0.65 4.04
N SER A 206 -16.58 -1.45 5.05
CA SER A 206 -16.81 -0.97 6.43
C SER A 206 -15.53 -0.41 7.06
N TRP A 207 -14.41 -1.14 6.94
CA TRP A 207 -13.12 -0.67 7.43
C TRP A 207 -12.64 0.58 6.69
N LEU A 208 -12.84 0.64 5.37
CA LEU A 208 -12.57 1.84 4.59
C LEU A 208 -13.40 3.02 5.09
N GLY A 209 -14.67 2.79 5.45
CA GLY A 209 -15.54 3.80 6.04
C GLY A 209 -14.98 4.38 7.33
N MET A 210 -14.46 3.52 8.22
CA MET A 210 -13.80 3.95 9.46
C MET A 210 -12.58 4.83 9.20
N ILE A 211 -11.79 4.52 8.17
CA ILE A 211 -10.61 5.31 7.78
C ILE A 211 -11.01 6.69 7.28
N PHE A 212 -12.00 6.78 6.39
CA PHE A 212 -12.48 8.08 5.93
C PHE A 212 -13.15 8.89 7.05
N TYR A 213 -13.90 8.24 7.94
CA TYR A 213 -14.53 8.87 9.10
C TYR A 213 -13.49 9.47 10.06
N THR A 214 -12.41 8.73 10.34
CA THR A 214 -11.29 9.18 11.18
C THR A 214 -10.24 10.01 10.42
N GLN A 215 -10.47 10.27 9.13
CA GLN A 215 -9.57 11.00 8.23
C GLN A 215 -8.14 10.40 8.19
N GLY A 216 -8.03 9.07 8.28
CA GLY A 216 -6.75 8.34 8.25
C GLY A 216 -5.98 8.29 9.59
N GLY A 217 -6.53 8.86 10.67
CA GLY A 217 -5.99 8.75 12.03
C GLY A 217 -4.53 9.18 12.18
N LYS A 218 -3.77 8.48 13.06
CA LYS A 218 -2.34 8.79 13.32
C LYS A 218 -1.44 8.58 12.10
N ILE A 219 -1.78 7.63 11.22
CA ILE A 219 -0.97 7.29 10.04
C ILE A 219 -1.04 8.44 9.03
N GLN A 220 -2.17 9.14 8.94
CA GLN A 220 -2.33 10.33 8.08
C GLN A 220 -1.30 11.42 8.41
N THR A 221 -0.94 11.58 9.69
CA THR A 221 0.07 12.58 10.11
C THR A 221 1.40 12.34 9.40
N ILE A 222 1.80 11.08 9.19
CA ILE A 222 3.05 10.71 8.52
C ILE A 222 3.03 11.17 7.05
N VAL A 223 1.91 10.99 6.35
CA VAL A 223 1.75 11.43 4.95
C VAL A 223 1.70 12.96 4.86
N LEU A 224 1.01 13.61 5.80
CA LEU A 224 0.86 15.06 5.87
C LEU A 224 2.13 15.81 6.31
N GLU A 225 3.06 15.14 6.97
CA GLU A 225 4.38 15.66 7.37
C GLU A 225 5.36 15.71 6.20
N LYS A 226 5.16 14.91 5.15
CA LYS A 226 5.99 14.94 3.94
C LYS A 226 5.72 16.21 3.13
N THR A 227 6.78 16.93 2.78
CA THR A 227 6.71 18.25 2.17
C THR A 227 5.98 18.17 0.83
N GLY A 228 4.91 18.95 0.62
CA GLY A 228 4.24 19.06 -0.68
C GLY A 228 3.13 18.03 -0.98
N SER A 229 2.96 16.97 -0.17
CA SER A 229 1.86 15.99 -0.32
C SER A 229 0.47 16.60 -0.18
N ARG A 230 0.38 17.78 0.44
CA ARG A 230 -0.86 18.56 0.62
C ARG A 230 -1.30 19.29 -0.64
N PHE A 231 -0.41 19.49 -1.62
CA PHE A 231 -0.74 20.22 -2.83
C PHE A 231 -1.32 19.27 -3.89
N MET A 232 -2.53 19.60 -4.36
CA MET A 232 -3.29 18.78 -5.29
C MET A 232 -2.50 18.37 -6.54
N ARG A 233 -1.68 19.27 -7.12
CA ARG A 233 -0.85 18.98 -8.30
C ARG A 233 0.22 17.92 -8.03
N SER A 234 0.99 18.14 -6.97
CA SER A 234 2.07 17.22 -6.58
C SER A 234 1.50 15.86 -6.19
N ALA A 235 0.37 15.84 -5.46
CA ALA A 235 -0.36 14.62 -5.15
C ALA A 235 -0.80 13.87 -6.41
N THR A 236 -1.44 14.54 -7.39
CA THR A 236 -1.82 13.90 -8.67
C THR A 236 -0.63 13.25 -9.36
N ILE A 237 0.50 13.93 -9.44
CA ILE A 237 1.68 13.42 -10.15
C ILE A 237 2.28 12.22 -9.41
N ILE A 238 2.43 12.31 -8.08
CA ILE A 238 2.95 11.22 -7.27
C ILE A 238 2.04 10.00 -7.38
N ASP A 239 0.72 10.18 -7.23
CA ASP A 239 -0.26 9.10 -7.32
C ASP A 239 -0.17 8.42 -8.70
N PHE A 240 -0.03 9.20 -9.79
CA PHE A 240 0.00 8.69 -11.16
C PHE A 240 1.27 7.89 -11.44
N ILE A 241 2.45 8.43 -11.07
CA ILE A 241 3.74 7.74 -11.23
C ILE A 241 3.73 6.44 -10.43
N TYR A 242 3.26 6.51 -9.19
CA TYR A 242 3.20 5.33 -8.33
C TYR A 242 2.26 4.27 -8.92
N ALA A 243 1.08 4.67 -9.40
CA ALA A 243 0.13 3.76 -10.05
C ALA A 243 0.72 3.08 -11.28
N ILE A 244 1.43 3.82 -12.15
CA ILE A 244 2.10 3.24 -13.33
C ILE A 244 3.15 2.21 -12.94
N ILE A 245 3.97 2.52 -11.94
CA ILE A 245 5.03 1.59 -11.50
C ILE A 245 4.41 0.32 -10.92
N LEU A 246 3.37 0.45 -10.10
CA LEU A 246 2.63 -0.71 -9.59
C LEU A 246 2.02 -1.50 -10.75
N TRP A 247 1.34 -0.86 -11.68
CA TRP A 247 0.75 -1.52 -12.83
C TRP A 247 1.81 -2.25 -13.67
N TYR A 248 2.97 -1.65 -13.93
CA TYR A 248 4.08 -2.30 -14.61
C TYR A 248 4.54 -3.58 -13.90
N PHE A 249 4.79 -3.53 -12.59
CA PHE A 249 5.16 -4.73 -11.83
C PHE A 249 4.03 -5.75 -11.70
N LYS A 250 2.77 -5.34 -11.91
CA LYS A 250 1.63 -6.23 -11.99
C LYS A 250 1.74 -7.10 -13.24
N GLU A 251 1.95 -6.48 -14.38
CA GLU A 251 1.99 -7.17 -15.67
C GLU A 251 3.27 -8.01 -15.85
N LEU A 252 4.38 -7.61 -15.22
CA LEU A 252 5.65 -8.31 -15.35
C LEU A 252 5.63 -9.76 -14.82
N ASN A 253 5.12 -9.97 -13.61
CA ASN A 253 5.02 -11.30 -13.01
C ASN A 253 4.07 -11.33 -11.81
N THR A 254 3.63 -12.54 -11.47
CA THR A 254 2.67 -12.84 -10.41
C THR A 254 3.26 -12.83 -9.00
N ILE A 255 4.57 -12.73 -8.82
CA ILE A 255 5.17 -12.77 -7.47
C ILE A 255 4.74 -11.52 -6.68
N PRO A 256 4.23 -11.66 -5.44
CA PRO A 256 3.88 -10.52 -4.60
C PRO A 256 5.09 -9.60 -4.39
N MET A 257 4.85 -8.31 -4.28
CA MET A 257 5.90 -7.35 -3.94
C MET A 257 5.40 -6.39 -2.88
N SER A 258 6.32 -5.83 -2.09
CA SER A 258 5.93 -4.81 -1.14
C SER A 258 5.78 -3.46 -1.84
N THR A 259 4.54 -3.00 -1.91
CA THR A 259 4.21 -1.69 -2.45
C THR A 259 4.74 -0.56 -1.57
N THR A 260 4.90 -0.79 -0.27
CA THR A 260 5.62 0.12 0.66
C THR A 260 7.04 0.46 0.18
N TRP A 261 7.79 -0.51 -0.33
CA TRP A 261 9.15 -0.26 -0.87
C TRP A 261 9.10 0.64 -2.11
N VAL A 262 8.16 0.37 -3.00
CA VAL A 262 7.96 1.19 -4.20
C VAL A 262 7.60 2.62 -3.81
N PHE A 263 6.66 2.79 -2.87
CA PHE A 263 6.23 4.10 -2.37
C PHE A 263 7.40 4.89 -1.76
N VAL A 264 8.17 4.28 -0.86
CA VAL A 264 9.35 4.93 -0.25
C VAL A 264 10.39 5.28 -1.31
N GLY A 265 10.56 4.44 -2.34
CA GLY A 265 11.42 4.74 -3.47
C GLY A 265 10.94 5.97 -4.26
N VAL A 266 9.63 6.08 -4.58
CA VAL A 266 9.06 7.28 -5.24
C VAL A 266 9.34 8.54 -4.41
N LEU A 267 9.10 8.48 -3.09
CA LEU A 267 9.39 9.60 -2.20
C LEU A 267 10.88 9.94 -2.17
N THR A 268 11.75 8.93 -2.07
CA THR A 268 13.20 9.11 -2.07
C THR A 268 13.68 9.81 -3.33
N GLY A 269 13.27 9.32 -4.50
CA GLY A 269 13.62 9.93 -5.79
C GLY A 269 13.18 11.37 -5.90
N ARG A 270 11.95 11.67 -5.47
CA ARG A 270 11.41 13.02 -5.43
C ARG A 270 12.22 13.95 -4.52
N GLU A 271 12.51 13.56 -3.29
CA GLU A 271 13.25 14.39 -2.34
C GLU A 271 14.69 14.66 -2.83
N LEU A 272 15.35 13.66 -3.43
CA LEU A 272 16.67 13.82 -4.04
C LEU A 272 16.63 14.78 -5.25
N ALA A 273 15.58 14.74 -6.06
CA ALA A 273 15.42 15.64 -7.20
C ALA A 273 15.18 17.08 -6.74
N ILE A 274 14.34 17.30 -5.72
CA ILE A 274 14.11 18.63 -5.14
C ILE A 274 15.42 19.19 -4.58
N ALA A 275 16.19 18.37 -3.87
CA ALA A 275 17.51 18.75 -3.34
C ALA A 275 18.48 19.12 -4.46
N THR A 276 18.46 18.37 -5.57
CA THR A 276 19.31 18.63 -6.73
C THR A 276 18.92 19.91 -7.47
N ALA A 277 17.61 20.16 -7.64
CA ALA A 277 17.10 21.34 -8.34
C ALA A 277 17.24 22.62 -7.50
N ASN A 278 17.13 22.52 -6.16
CA ASN A 278 17.16 23.67 -5.25
C ASN A 278 18.44 23.76 -4.42
N ARG A 279 19.60 23.38 -5.00
CA ARG A 279 20.91 23.36 -4.33
C ARG A 279 21.27 24.68 -3.59
N ALA A 280 20.77 25.82 -4.04
CA ALA A 280 21.00 27.12 -3.42
C ALA A 280 20.24 27.34 -2.08
N THR A 281 19.11 26.65 -1.87
CA THR A 281 18.24 26.85 -0.69
C THR A 281 18.08 25.58 0.16
N TYR A 282 18.34 24.41 -0.41
CA TYR A 282 18.12 23.10 0.23
C TYR A 282 19.46 22.35 0.30
N LYS A 283 20.05 22.27 1.49
CA LYS A 283 21.31 21.55 1.70
C LYS A 283 21.04 20.05 1.81
N PHE A 284 21.85 19.24 1.11
CA PHE A 284 21.80 17.77 1.16
C PHE A 284 21.76 17.20 2.58
N GLY A 285 22.34 17.89 3.57
CA GLY A 285 22.33 17.51 4.98
C GLY A 285 20.96 17.41 5.65
N TYR A 286 19.88 17.99 5.09
CA TYR A 286 18.52 17.82 5.61
C TYR A 286 17.75 16.64 4.96
N VAL A 287 18.12 16.27 3.73
CA VAL A 287 17.41 15.29 2.91
C VAL A 287 17.85 13.87 3.24
N PHE A 288 19.16 13.66 3.39
CA PHE A 288 19.73 12.35 3.72
C PHE A 288 19.23 11.80 5.06
N PRO A 289 19.15 12.58 6.16
CA PRO A 289 18.56 12.08 7.41
C PRO A 289 17.07 11.73 7.30
N LEU A 290 16.31 12.44 6.48
CA LEU A 290 14.88 12.16 6.24
C LEU A 290 14.72 10.80 5.52
N ILE A 291 15.42 10.63 4.39
CA ILE A 291 15.41 9.38 3.60
C ILE A 291 15.92 8.22 4.45
N GLY A 292 17.05 8.41 5.16
CA GLY A 292 17.65 7.41 6.01
C GLY A 292 16.71 6.95 7.14
N LYS A 293 15.95 7.88 7.75
CA LYS A 293 14.95 7.56 8.77
C LYS A 293 13.80 6.72 8.20
N ASP A 294 13.31 7.05 7.00
CA ASP A 294 12.24 6.26 6.36
C ASP A 294 12.74 4.87 5.98
N PHE A 295 13.94 4.78 5.40
CA PHE A 295 14.56 3.52 5.03
C PHE A 295 14.84 2.63 6.25
N ALA A 296 15.35 3.20 7.34
CA ALA A 296 15.61 2.46 8.58
C ALA A 296 14.32 1.87 9.19
N LYS A 297 13.22 2.62 9.18
CA LYS A 297 11.90 2.12 9.63
C LYS A 297 11.43 0.94 8.78
N MET A 298 11.62 1.01 7.46
CA MET A 298 11.26 -0.06 6.54
C MET A 298 12.11 -1.31 6.76
N VAL A 299 13.43 -1.15 6.93
CA VAL A 299 14.35 -2.26 7.25
C VAL A 299 13.99 -2.91 8.59
N LEU A 300 13.64 -2.11 9.60
CA LEU A 300 13.15 -2.64 10.89
C LEU A 300 11.87 -3.48 10.70
N GLY A 301 10.92 -3.01 9.88
CA GLY A 301 9.72 -3.78 9.54
C GLY A 301 10.03 -5.12 8.85
N LEU A 302 11.00 -5.12 7.93
CA LEU A 302 11.49 -6.35 7.29
C LEU A 302 12.15 -7.28 8.31
N MET A 303 13.01 -6.77 9.20
CA MET A 303 13.66 -7.55 10.25
C MET A 303 12.64 -8.25 11.16
N ILE A 304 11.57 -7.53 11.56
CA ILE A 304 10.48 -8.10 12.36
C ILE A 304 9.77 -9.21 11.58
N SER A 305 9.52 -8.99 10.28
CA SER A 305 8.88 -9.99 9.42
C SER A 305 9.74 -11.25 9.30
N VAL A 306 11.05 -11.10 9.05
CA VAL A 306 12.00 -12.22 8.99
C VAL A 306 12.10 -12.94 10.33
N ALA A 307 12.15 -12.22 11.45
CA ALA A 307 12.16 -12.84 12.77
C ALA A 307 10.89 -13.67 13.03
N LEU A 308 9.73 -13.19 12.60
CA LEU A 308 8.46 -13.93 12.69
C LEU A 308 8.51 -15.22 11.87
N VAL A 309 9.00 -15.14 10.63
CA VAL A 309 9.20 -16.30 9.73
C VAL A 309 10.10 -17.33 10.37
N LEU A 310 11.27 -16.93 10.85
CA LEU A 310 12.22 -17.84 11.48
C LEU A 310 11.63 -18.48 12.73
N THR A 311 10.87 -17.72 13.53
CA THR A 311 10.17 -18.26 14.71
C THR A 311 9.13 -19.29 14.30
N VAL A 312 8.31 -19.01 13.28
CA VAL A 312 7.30 -19.95 12.79
C VAL A 312 7.96 -21.21 12.22
N HIS A 313 8.93 -21.06 11.32
CA HIS A 313 9.54 -22.18 10.59
C HIS A 313 10.58 -22.99 11.36
N TYR A 314 11.14 -22.51 12.47
CA TYR A 314 12.13 -23.25 13.25
C TYR A 314 11.69 -23.58 14.68
N VAL A 315 10.70 -22.88 15.23
CA VAL A 315 10.27 -23.06 16.63
C VAL A 315 8.84 -23.60 16.73
N ILE A 316 7.89 -23.03 15.98
CA ILE A 316 6.46 -23.35 16.12
C ILE A 316 6.05 -24.52 15.23
N ASN A 317 6.46 -24.48 13.96
CA ASN A 317 6.19 -25.49 12.95
C ASN A 317 7.47 -25.75 12.14
N PRO A 318 8.43 -26.49 12.72
CA PRO A 318 9.67 -26.82 12.04
C PRO A 318 9.36 -27.51 10.71
N VAL A 319 9.72 -26.85 9.61
CA VAL A 319 9.67 -27.48 8.29
C VAL A 319 10.83 -28.46 8.22
N GLU A 320 10.54 -29.75 8.21
CA GLU A 320 11.54 -30.79 7.92
C GLU A 320 12.17 -30.62 6.53
#